data_AF-A0A0Q7SNH1-F1
#
_entry.id   AF-A0A0Q7SNH1-F1
#
_cell.length_a   1.000
_cell.length_b   1.000
_cell.length_c   1.000
_cell.angle_alpha   90.00
_cell.angle_beta   90.00
_cell.angle_gamma   90.00
#
_symmetry.space_group_name_H-M   'P 1'
#
loop_
_entity.id
_entity.type
_entity.pdbx_description
1 polymer ?
#
loop_
_entity_poly.entity_id
_entity_poly.type
_entity_poly.pdbx_seq_one_letter_code
_entity_poly.pdbx_strand_id
1 'polypeptide(L)' 'MKHLLILAALSASLMTSACVTVIDADDDNDLAWHGENAQPFDAARDECRASTRHGQRSEAFRDCMAAKGWTRS' A
#
# COMPACT_ATOMS: atom_id res chain seq x y z
N MET A 1 -21.74 4.11 39.91
CA MET A 1 -20.60 4.66 39.14
C MET A 1 -19.87 3.44 38.56
N LYS A 2 -20.23 2.89 37.39
CA LYS A 2 -20.09 3.46 36.03
C LYS A 2 -18.59 3.75 35.83
N HIS A 3 -17.80 2.89 35.17
CA HIS A 3 -17.74 2.79 33.70
C HIS A 3 -16.53 1.90 33.28
N LEU A 4 -16.60 1.32 32.06
CA LEU A 4 -15.47 0.98 31.15
C LEU A 4 -14.73 -0.36 31.41
N LEU A 5 -14.54 -1.29 30.46
CA LEU A 5 -14.73 -1.34 29.01
C LEU A 5 -14.92 -2.80 28.60
N ILE A 6 -16.01 -3.08 27.91
CA ILE A 6 -16.19 -4.29 27.11
C ILE A 6 -15.31 -4.08 25.87
N LEU A 7 -14.14 -4.71 25.83
CA LEU A 7 -13.32 -4.81 24.64
C LEU A 7 -14.04 -5.77 23.68
N ALA A 8 -14.91 -5.19 22.85
CA ALA A 8 -15.47 -5.84 21.69
C ALA A 8 -14.33 -6.28 20.78
N ALA A 9 -14.06 -7.58 20.74
CA ALA A 9 -13.29 -8.19 19.68
C ALA A 9 -14.12 -8.08 18.39
N LEU A 10 -13.95 -6.97 17.67
CA LEU A 10 -14.42 -6.82 16.30
C LEU A 10 -13.53 -7.72 15.45
N SER A 11 -13.93 -8.98 15.30
CA SER A 11 -13.46 -9.84 14.23
C SER A 11 -13.99 -9.27 12.91
N ALA A 12 -13.32 -8.25 12.39
CA ALA A 12 -13.49 -7.83 11.02
C ALA A 12 -12.90 -8.92 10.13
N SER A 13 -13.68 -9.96 9.85
CA SER A 13 -13.46 -10.80 8.69
C SER A 13 -13.72 -9.92 7.47
N LEU A 14 -12.70 -9.17 7.06
CA LEU A 14 -12.67 -8.56 5.73
C LEU A 14 -12.76 -9.72 4.75
N MET A 15 -13.95 -9.93 4.19
CA MET A 15 -14.06 -10.64 2.93
C MET A 15 -13.25 -9.81 1.93
N THR A 16 -11.98 -10.18 1.75
CA THR A 16 -11.10 -9.60 0.74
C THR A 16 -11.62 -10.05 -0.61
N SER A 17 -12.71 -9.43 -1.08
CA SER A 17 -12.80 -9.07 -2.49
C SER A 17 -11.45 -8.44 -2.82
N ALA A 18 -10.70 -9.06 -3.72
CA ALA A 18 -9.43 -8.50 -4.18
C ALA A 18 -9.75 -7.16 -4.85
N CYS A 19 -9.76 -6.08 -4.06
CA CYS A 19 -9.89 -4.74 -4.56
C CYS A 19 -8.56 -4.45 -5.24
N VAL A 20 -8.54 -4.57 -6.57
CA VAL A 20 -7.40 -4.12 -7.37
C VAL A 20 -7.45 -2.61 -7.39
N THR A 21 -6.47 -1.97 -6.77
CA THR A 21 -6.29 -0.53 -6.87
C THR A 21 -5.30 -0.25 -8.00
N VAL A 22 -5.75 0.49 -9.02
CA VAL A 22 -4.91 0.97 -10.11
C VAL A 22 -4.65 2.44 -9.88
N ILE A 23 -3.37 2.81 -9.84
CA ILE A 23 -2.91 4.20 -9.87
C ILE A 23 -2.37 4.44 -11.27
N ASP A 24 -3.16 5.12 -12.09
CA ASP A 24 -2.75 5.53 -13.42
C ASP A 24 -1.66 6.60 -13.32
N ALA A 25 -0.70 6.52 -14.25
CA ALA A 25 0.31 7.52 -14.44
C ALA A 25 -0.22 8.61 -15.39
N ASP A 26 -0.95 9.59 -14.84
CA ASP A 26 -1.42 10.74 -15.64
C ASP A 26 -0.30 11.73 -15.99
N ASP A 27 0.89 11.60 -15.38
CA ASP A 27 2.05 12.48 -15.59
C ASP A 27 3.30 11.67 -15.96
N ASP A 28 4.18 12.22 -16.81
CA ASP A 28 5.41 11.58 -17.33
C ASP A 28 6.39 11.06 -16.24
N ASN A 29 6.17 11.46 -14.99
CA ASN A 29 6.95 11.04 -13.82
C ASN A 29 6.30 9.95 -12.96
N ASP A 30 5.02 9.68 -13.17
CA ASP A 30 4.31 8.63 -12.47
C ASP A 30 4.37 7.33 -13.26
N LEU A 31 4.29 6.21 -12.53
CA LEU A 31 4.39 4.87 -13.09
C LEU A 31 3.09 4.17 -12.77
N ALA A 32 2.57 3.40 -13.73
CA ALA A 32 1.31 2.69 -13.53
C ALA A 32 1.50 1.57 -12.47
N TRP A 33 0.86 1.74 -11.31
CA TRP A 33 0.96 0.81 -10.20
C TRP A 33 -0.36 0.10 -9.95
N HIS A 34 -0.27 -1.20 -9.71
CA HIS A 34 -1.40 -2.10 -9.49
C HIS A 34 -1.19 -2.78 -8.13
N GLY A 35 -2.19 -2.71 -7.27
CA GLY A 35 -2.15 -3.30 -5.94
C GLY A 35 -3.28 -4.28 -5.72
N GLU A 36 -2.96 -5.51 -5.31
CA GLU A 36 -3.95 -6.51 -4.87
C GLU A 36 -3.76 -6.76 -3.38
N ASN A 37 -4.73 -6.37 -2.55
CA ASN A 37 -4.58 -6.37 -1.08
C ASN A 37 -3.32 -5.60 -0.61
N ALA A 38 -2.95 -4.57 -1.35
CA ALA A 38 -1.75 -3.79 -1.10
C ALA A 38 -1.95 -2.81 0.06
N GLN A 39 -0.85 -2.38 0.69
CA GLN A 39 -0.87 -1.24 1.61
C GLN A 39 -1.30 0.04 0.87
N PRO A 40 -1.88 1.05 1.56
CA PRO A 40 -2.21 2.32 0.94
C PRO A 40 -1.02 2.91 0.16
N PHE A 41 -1.24 3.31 -1.09
CA PHE A 41 -0.17 3.63 -2.05
C PHE A 41 0.80 4.70 -1.54
N ASP A 42 0.28 5.84 -1.06
CA ASP A 42 1.11 6.95 -0.59
C ASP A 42 1.99 6.54 0.60
N ALA A 43 1.44 5.78 1.55
CA ALA A 43 2.20 5.29 2.70
C ALA A 43 3.31 4.33 2.27
N ALA A 44 2.99 3.36 1.39
CA ALA A 44 3.98 2.43 0.83
C ALA A 44 5.08 3.18 0.06
N ARG A 45 4.70 4.14 -0.79
CA ARG A 45 5.61 4.95 -1.60
C ARG A 45 6.54 5.77 -0.71
N ASP A 46 6.02 6.44 0.30
CA ASP A 46 6.81 7.33 1.16
C ASP A 46 7.77 6.52 2.04
N GLU A 47 7.32 5.38 2.58
CA GLU A 47 8.19 4.42 3.28
C GLU A 47 9.31 3.89 2.37
N CYS A 48 8.98 3.48 1.14
CA CYS A 48 9.96 2.96 0.19
C CYS A 48 10.94 4.03 -0.31
N ARG A 49 10.50 5.29 -0.45
CA ARG A 49 11.39 6.43 -0.75
C ARG A 49 12.36 6.66 0.41
N ALA A 50 11.87 6.62 1.65
CA ALA A 50 12.69 6.82 2.85
C ALA A 50 13.70 5.68 3.07
N SER A 51 13.29 4.43 2.86
CA SER A 51 14.13 3.25 3.11
C SER A 51 15.22 3.06 2.06
N THR A 52 14.87 3.21 0.78
CA THR A 52 15.80 2.95 -0.33
C THR A 52 16.63 4.17 -0.69
N ARG A 53 16.19 5.39 -0.35
CA ARG A 53 16.77 6.66 -0.82
C ARG A 53 16.87 6.75 -2.35
N HIS A 54 16.04 5.99 -3.06
CA HIS A 54 16.00 5.94 -4.51
C HIS A 54 14.63 6.40 -5.04
N GLY A 55 14.62 6.86 -6.29
CA GLY A 55 13.38 7.25 -6.98
C GLY A 55 12.61 6.04 -7.52
N GLN A 56 11.39 6.28 -8.01
CA GLN A 56 10.42 5.24 -8.40
C GLN A 56 10.88 4.30 -9.53
N ARG A 57 11.93 4.69 -10.27
CA ARG A 57 12.50 3.91 -11.37
C ARG A 57 13.58 2.91 -10.93
N SER A 58 14.06 2.97 -9.69
CA SER A 58 15.08 2.02 -9.22
C SER A 58 14.48 0.64 -8.94
N GLU A 59 15.29 -0.41 -9.09
CA GLU A 59 14.89 -1.76 -8.74
C GLU A 59 14.65 -1.90 -7.24
N ALA A 60 15.52 -1.32 -6.40
CA ALA A 60 15.36 -1.33 -4.95
C ALA A 60 14.01 -0.73 -4.50
N PHE A 61 13.59 0.38 -5.12
CA PHE A 61 12.29 0.98 -4.83
C PHE A 61 11.15 0.05 -5.27
N ARG A 62 11.27 -0.56 -6.46
CA ARG A 62 10.27 -1.49 -6.98
C ARG A 62 10.13 -2.74 -6.09
N ASP A 63 11.24 -3.30 -5.62
CA ASP A 63 11.22 -4.47 -4.74
C ASP A 63 10.59 -4.15 -3.39
N CYS A 64 10.86 -2.95 -2.86
CA CYS A 64 10.18 -2.45 -1.67
C CYS A 64 8.66 -2.35 -1.89
N MET A 65 8.22 -1.74 -3.00
CA MET A 65 6.80 -1.62 -3.34
C MET A 65 6.12 -2.99 -3.53
N ALA A 66 6.82 -3.95 -4.15
CA ALA A 66 6.34 -5.33 -4.31
C ALA A 66 6.10 -6.01 -2.97
N ALA A 67 6.99 -5.81 -1.98
CA ALA A 67 6.79 -6.31 -0.62
C ALA A 67 5.58 -5.67 0.09
N LYS A 68 5.11 -4.50 -0.38
CA LYS A 68 3.89 -3.83 0.09
C LYS A 68 2.62 -4.21 -0.70
N GLY A 69 2.75 -5.11 -1.69
CA GLY A 69 1.64 -5.59 -2.53
C GLY A 69 1.46 -4.84 -3.85
N TRP A 70 2.40 -3.97 -4.23
CA TRP A 70 2.32 -3.16 -5.45
C TRP A 70 3.19 -3.70 -6.59
N THR A 71 2.60 -3.83 -7.77
CA THR A 71 3.29 -4.24 -9.01
C THR A 71 3.19 -3.13 -10.04
N ARG A 72 4.28 -2.89 -10.77
CA ARG A 72 4.33 -1.90 -11.85
C ARG A 72 4.12 -2.58 -13.21
N SER A 73 3.29 -1.99 -14.07
CA SER A 73 3.13 -2.38 -15.49
C SER A 73 3.94 -1.49 -16.42
#